data_AF-A0A1Y4A594-F1
#
_entry.id   AF-A0A1Y4A594-F1
#
_cell.length_a   1.000
_cell.length_b   1.000
_cell.length_c   1.000
_cell.angle_alpha   90.00
_cell.angle_beta   90.00
_cell.angle_gamma   90.00
#
_symmetry.space_group_name_H-M   'P 1'
#
loop_
_entity.id
_entity.type
_entity.pdbx_description
1 polymer ?
#
loop_
_entity_poly.entity_id
_entity_poly.type
_entity_poly.pdbx_seq_one_letter_code
_entity_poly.pdbx_strand_id
1 'polypeptide(L)'
;MNMIDNDMIIDITAPDVIQEIWEKGISVDGYDANLYRQDFAGAWIARDKYGNTESMLGWEIDHVYPTAKGGDNHFINLRPMNWQNNRSKGDDFPDYLAVVTSEKSVNIQTEANYTVNQKLVEELKKLYEL
;
A
#
# COMPACT_ATOMS: atom_id res chain seq x y z
N MET A 1 -12.00 -27.79 12.88
CA MET A 1 -11.20 -26.78 13.61
C MET A 1 -10.81 -25.74 12.57
N ASN A 2 -11.13 -24.46 12.80
CA ASN A 2 -11.33 -23.42 11.79
C ASN A 2 -10.12 -23.12 10.88
N MET A 3 -10.39 -22.84 9.61
CA MET A 3 -9.44 -22.43 8.57
C MET A 3 -9.07 -20.94 8.71
N ILE A 4 -8.29 -20.57 9.72
CA ILE A 4 -7.80 -19.18 9.89
C ILE A 4 -6.35 -19.21 10.38
N ASP A 5 -5.41 -19.77 9.63
CA ASP A 5 -4.04 -19.94 10.16
C ASP A 5 -2.90 -19.78 9.14
N ASN A 6 -3.07 -19.12 7.99
CA ASN A 6 -1.90 -18.54 7.30
C ASN A 6 -2.25 -17.48 6.25
N ASP A 7 -2.55 -16.26 6.72
CA ASP A 7 -2.49 -15.06 5.88
C ASP A 7 -1.03 -14.55 5.74
N MET A 8 -0.04 -15.24 6.32
CA MET A 8 1.36 -14.84 6.27
C MET A 8 2.01 -15.23 4.94
N ILE A 9 2.49 -14.22 4.21
CA ILE A 9 3.16 -14.40 2.93
C ILE A 9 4.64 -14.65 3.14
N ILE A 10 5.14 -15.75 2.57
CA ILE A 10 6.56 -16.13 2.66
C ILE A 10 7.41 -15.27 1.71
N ASP A 11 6.95 -15.09 0.47
CA ASP A 11 7.67 -14.35 -0.57
C ASP A 11 6.77 -13.27 -1.19
N ILE A 12 6.97 -12.02 -0.77
CA ILE A 12 6.22 -10.86 -1.30
C ILE A 12 6.63 -10.48 -2.72
N THR A 13 7.67 -11.11 -3.27
CA THR A 13 8.18 -10.85 -4.63
C THR A 13 7.64 -11.85 -5.66
N ALA A 14 6.89 -12.86 -5.23
CA ALA A 14 6.24 -13.81 -6.11
C ALA A 14 5.21 -13.08 -7.03
N PRO A 15 5.17 -13.35 -8.35
CA PRO A 15 4.33 -12.59 -9.28
C PRO A 15 2.82 -12.60 -8.97
N ASP A 16 2.31 -13.72 -8.46
CA ASP A 16 0.94 -13.91 -7.99
C ASP A 16 0.66 -13.09 -6.73
N VAL A 17 1.58 -13.08 -5.77
CA VAL A 17 1.47 -12.24 -4.57
C VAL A 17 1.49 -10.75 -4.90
N ILE A 18 2.38 -10.32 -5.80
CA ILE A 18 2.41 -8.93 -6.29
C ILE A 18 1.06 -8.56 -6.92
N GLN A 19 0.45 -9.50 -7.65
CA GLN A 19 -0.87 -9.30 -8.25
C GLN A 19 -1.98 -9.17 -7.18
N GLU A 20 -2.00 -10.04 -6.17
CA GLU A 20 -2.97 -9.97 -5.07
C GLU A 20 -2.85 -8.67 -4.27
N ILE A 21 -1.63 -8.18 -4.05
CA ILE A 21 -1.41 -6.90 -3.37
C ILE A 21 -1.81 -5.74 -4.28
N TRP A 22 -1.48 -5.79 -5.57
CA TRP A 22 -1.93 -4.79 -6.55
C TRP A 22 -3.46 -4.60 -6.53
N GLU A 23 -4.21 -5.68 -6.39
CA GLU A 23 -5.67 -5.67 -6.38
C GLU A 23 -6.28 -4.88 -5.21
N LYS A 24 -5.52 -4.58 -4.16
CA LYS A 24 -5.93 -3.70 -3.06
C LYS A 24 -5.86 -2.21 -3.40
N GLY A 25 -5.21 -1.84 -4.50
CA GLY A 25 -5.17 -0.46 -4.97
C GLY A 25 -6.57 0.02 -5.35
N ILE A 26 -6.83 1.32 -5.17
CA ILE A 26 -8.12 1.93 -5.46
C ILE A 26 -8.37 1.91 -6.97
N SER A 27 -9.45 1.28 -7.39
CA SER A 27 -9.93 1.36 -8.77
C SER A 27 -10.65 2.69 -8.99
N VAL A 28 -10.47 3.29 -10.15
CA VAL A 28 -11.06 4.59 -10.49
C VAL A 28 -11.91 4.42 -11.75
N ASP A 29 -13.17 4.84 -11.67
CA ASP A 29 -14.10 4.75 -12.79
C ASP A 29 -13.55 5.43 -14.05
N GLY A 30 -13.65 4.74 -15.19
CA GLY A 30 -13.13 5.21 -16.48
C GLY A 30 -11.66 4.85 -16.75
N TYR A 31 -10.97 4.17 -15.83
CA TYR A 31 -9.62 3.64 -16.03
C TYR A 31 -9.59 2.11 -15.90
N ASP A 32 -8.73 1.45 -16.67
CA ASP A 32 -8.57 0.00 -16.58
C ASP A 32 -7.80 -0.38 -15.31
N ALA A 33 -8.49 -1.01 -14.36
CA ALA A 33 -7.92 -1.45 -13.08
C ALA A 33 -6.82 -2.53 -13.20
N ASN A 34 -6.67 -3.14 -14.37
CA ASN A 34 -5.54 -4.02 -14.68
C ASN A 34 -4.26 -3.25 -15.01
N LEU A 35 -4.39 -1.98 -15.39
CA LEU A 35 -3.27 -1.12 -15.79
C LEU A 35 -2.98 -0.04 -14.75
N TYR A 36 -4.02 0.58 -14.21
CA TYR A 36 -3.90 1.75 -13.33
C TYR A 36 -4.80 1.63 -12.11
N ARG A 37 -4.23 2.00 -10.97
CA ARG A 37 -4.94 2.15 -9.69
C ARG A 37 -4.39 3.36 -8.97
N GLN A 38 -5.01 3.74 -7.87
CA GLN A 38 -4.48 4.73 -6.96
C GLN A 38 -4.08 4.09 -5.62
N ASP A 39 -3.07 4.67 -4.97
CA ASP A 39 -2.80 4.37 -3.56
C ASP A 39 -3.80 5.08 -2.63
N PHE A 40 -3.64 4.92 -1.31
CA PHE A 40 -4.53 5.52 -0.32
C PHE A 40 -4.62 7.05 -0.37
N ALA A 41 -3.59 7.73 -0.91
CA ALA A 41 -3.53 9.19 -1.03
C ALA A 41 -4.07 9.70 -2.37
N GLY A 42 -4.53 8.80 -3.25
CA GLY A 42 -4.99 9.14 -4.59
C GLY A 42 -3.85 9.30 -5.61
N ALA A 43 -2.61 8.92 -5.27
CA ALA A 43 -1.53 8.90 -6.26
C ALA A 43 -1.71 7.73 -7.21
N TRP A 44 -1.66 8.00 -8.52
CA TRP A 44 -1.71 6.96 -9.54
C TRP A 44 -0.47 6.07 -9.47
N ILE A 45 -0.72 4.78 -9.63
CA ILE A 45 0.26 3.72 -9.76
C ILE A 45 -0.08 2.89 -10.99
N ALA A 46 0.94 2.39 -11.68
CA ALA A 46 0.77 1.58 -12.89
C ALA A 46 1.26 0.14 -12.66
N ARG A 47 0.48 -0.83 -13.10
CA ARG A 47 0.72 -2.26 -12.85
C ARG A 47 2.09 -2.72 -13.35
N ASP A 48 2.54 -2.18 -14.48
CA ASP A 48 3.84 -2.49 -15.10
C ASP A 48 5.02 -1.71 -14.51
N LYS A 49 4.77 -0.83 -13.52
CA LYS A 49 5.78 0.00 -12.82
C LYS A 49 6.06 -0.45 -11.39
N TYR A 50 5.71 -1.69 -11.05
CA TYR A 50 6.13 -2.29 -9.78
C TYR A 50 7.66 -2.24 -9.62
N GLY A 51 8.14 -1.72 -8.49
CA GLY A 51 9.56 -1.58 -8.17
C GLY A 51 10.31 -0.47 -8.93
N ASN A 52 9.64 0.26 -9.83
CA ASN A 52 10.29 1.31 -10.62
C ASN A 52 10.24 2.67 -9.90
N THR A 53 11.28 3.00 -9.15
CA THR A 53 11.40 4.26 -8.40
C THR A 53 11.84 5.46 -9.26
N GLU A 54 11.98 5.30 -10.58
CA GLU A 54 12.26 6.40 -11.52
C GLU A 54 10.98 6.90 -12.20
N SER A 55 9.88 6.15 -12.08
CA SER A 55 8.59 6.49 -12.67
C SER A 55 7.69 7.23 -11.68
N MET A 56 7.00 8.28 -12.16
CA MET A 56 5.94 8.94 -11.38
C MET A 56 4.76 8.01 -11.03
N LEU A 57 4.59 6.91 -11.77
CA LEU A 57 3.56 5.87 -11.55
C LEU A 57 4.14 4.62 -10.87
N GLY A 58 5.40 4.68 -10.44
CA GLY A 58 6.06 3.58 -9.75
C GLY A 58 5.43 3.30 -8.40
N TRP A 59 5.47 2.03 -8.00
CA TRP A 59 4.90 1.62 -6.72
C TRP A 59 5.65 0.43 -6.12
N GLU A 60 5.52 0.31 -4.82
CA GLU A 60 6.09 -0.76 -4.01
C GLU A 60 5.00 -1.37 -3.12
N ILE A 61 5.31 -2.51 -2.52
CA ILE A 61 4.50 -3.08 -1.44
C ILE A 61 4.89 -2.35 -0.15
N ASP A 62 3.90 -1.72 0.50
CA ASP A 62 4.04 -1.08 1.80
C ASP A 62 3.52 -2.01 2.91
N HIS A 63 4.24 -2.02 4.03
CA HIS A 63 3.80 -2.60 5.29
C HIS A 63 3.10 -1.50 6.10
N VAL A 64 1.77 -1.60 6.21
CA VAL A 64 0.95 -0.60 6.90
C VAL A 64 1.45 -0.39 8.33
N TYR A 65 1.58 -1.47 9.09
CA TYR A 65 2.39 -1.53 10.30
C TYR A 65 3.84 -1.90 9.91
N PRO A 66 4.79 -0.97 10.08
CA PRO A 66 6.16 -1.14 9.58
C PRO A 66 6.90 -2.31 10.21
N THR A 67 7.80 -2.93 9.45
CA THR A 67 8.66 -4.01 9.93
C THR A 67 9.57 -3.56 11.06
N ALA A 68 10.02 -2.30 11.06
CA ALA A 68 10.81 -1.71 12.16
C ALA A 68 10.07 -1.67 13.49
N LYS A 69 8.73 -1.73 13.46
CA LYS A 69 7.86 -1.78 14.65
C LYS A 69 7.38 -3.21 14.98
N GLY A 70 7.77 -4.21 14.20
CA GLY A 70 7.37 -5.61 14.42
C GLY A 70 6.25 -6.10 13.49
N GLY A 71 5.86 -5.30 12.50
CA GLY A 71 4.98 -5.78 11.43
C GLY A 71 5.69 -6.78 10.51
N ASP A 72 4.90 -7.56 9.80
CA ASP A 72 5.41 -8.61 8.93
C ASP A 72 4.56 -8.75 7.66
N ASN A 73 4.76 -9.84 6.93
CA ASN A 73 4.12 -10.12 5.66
C ASN A 73 2.71 -10.73 5.78
N HIS A 74 2.01 -10.57 6.91
CA HIS A 74 0.59 -10.88 6.93
C HIS A 74 -0.13 -10.06 5.84
N PHE A 75 -0.93 -10.72 5.01
CA PHE A 75 -1.55 -10.10 3.85
C PHE A 75 -2.32 -8.83 4.24
N ILE A 76 -3.05 -8.83 5.36
CA ILE A 76 -3.76 -7.65 5.87
C ILE A 76 -2.86 -6.43 6.09
N ASN A 77 -1.58 -6.65 6.38
CA ASN A 77 -0.57 -5.61 6.60
C ASN A 77 0.04 -5.07 5.31
N LEU A 78 -0.25 -5.67 4.15
CA LEU A 78 0.36 -5.31 2.87
C LEU A 78 -0.61 -4.54 1.99
N ARG A 79 -0.11 -3.48 1.34
CA ARG A 79 -0.87 -2.70 0.34
C ARG A 79 0.06 -2.15 -0.77
N PRO A 80 -0.48 -1.81 -1.95
CA PRO A 80 0.29 -1.11 -2.97
C PRO A 80 0.35 0.37 -2.62
N MET A 81 1.53 0.97 -2.76
CA MET A 81 1.74 2.39 -2.43
C MET A 81 2.69 3.02 -3.44
N ASN A 82 2.40 4.27 -3.85
CA ASN A 82 3.33 5.01 -4.69
C ASN A 82 4.69 5.11 -3.97
N TRP A 83 5.79 4.90 -4.69
CA TRP A 83 7.11 4.78 -4.04
C TRP A 83 7.52 6.04 -3.27
N GLN A 84 7.13 7.23 -3.72
CA GLN A 84 7.44 8.48 -3.00
C GLN A 84 6.64 8.56 -1.70
N ASN A 85 5.37 8.19 -1.75
CA ASN A 85 4.53 8.09 -0.55
C ASN A 85 5.06 7.03 0.42
N ASN A 86 5.52 5.88 -0.07
CA ASN A 86 6.12 4.83 0.75
C ASN A 86 7.37 5.34 1.49
N ARG A 87 8.25 6.06 0.79
CA ARG A 87 9.46 6.66 1.39
C ARG A 87 9.14 7.78 2.38
N SER A 88 8.12 8.61 2.11
CA SER A 88 7.65 9.64 3.03
C SER A 88 7.03 9.07 4.29
N LYS A 89 6.26 7.97 4.17
CA LYS A 89 5.70 7.26 5.31
C LYS A 89 6.78 6.66 6.21
N GLY A 90 7.80 6.04 5.63
CA GLY A 90 8.84 5.35 6.39
C GLY A 90 8.26 4.39 7.45
N ASP A 91 8.66 4.58 8.70
CA ASP A 91 8.22 3.78 9.84
C ASP A 91 7.03 4.39 10.62
N ASP A 92 6.34 5.37 10.05
CA ASP A 92 5.22 6.02 10.71
C ASP A 92 3.92 5.18 10.61
N PHE A 93 3.21 5.13 11.75
CA PHE A 93 1.93 4.43 11.93
C PHE A 93 1.29 4.90 13.25
N PRO A 94 -0.04 5.15 13.31
CA PRO A 94 -1.00 5.05 12.20
C PRO A 94 -1.08 6.31 11.35
N ASP A 95 -0.48 7.41 11.81
CA ASP A 95 -0.46 8.70 11.12
C ASP A 95 0.85 8.87 10.36
N TYR A 96 0.80 9.30 9.11
CA TYR A 96 1.99 9.53 8.27
C TYR A 96 1.73 10.57 7.19
N LEU A 97 2.81 11.08 6.59
CA LEU A 97 2.76 12.09 5.53
C LEU A 97 2.72 11.44 4.14
N ALA A 98 1.75 11.83 3.32
CA ALA A 98 1.76 11.60 1.88
C ALA A 98 2.34 12.83 1.16
N VAL A 99 3.20 12.59 0.18
CA VAL A 99 3.88 13.64 -0.62
C VAL A 99 3.47 13.65 -2.09
N VAL A 100 2.73 12.64 -2.54
CA VAL A 100 2.15 12.55 -3.89
C VAL A 100 0.66 12.28 -3.78
N THR A 101 -0.12 13.00 -4.57
CA THR A 101 -1.53 12.71 -4.87
C THR A 101 -1.75 12.90 -6.36
N SER A 102 -3.00 12.96 -6.83
CA SER A 102 -3.30 13.27 -8.21
C SER A 102 -4.27 14.44 -8.37
N GLU A 103 -4.08 15.20 -9.44
CA GLU A 103 -5.11 16.03 -10.02
C GLU A 103 -5.57 15.37 -11.33
N LYS A 104 -6.80 14.83 -11.32
CA LYS A 104 -7.35 14.04 -12.43
C LYS A 104 -6.45 12.83 -12.75
N SER A 105 -5.76 12.85 -13.89
CA SER A 105 -4.94 11.74 -14.40
C SER A 105 -3.44 11.94 -14.17
N VAL A 106 -3.04 12.99 -13.45
CA VAL A 106 -1.63 13.37 -13.30
C VAL A 106 -1.26 13.39 -11.83
N ASN A 107 -0.15 12.72 -11.49
CA ASN A 107 0.43 12.80 -10.15
C ASN A 107 1.08 14.16 -9.93
N ILE A 108 0.80 14.75 -8.78
CA ILE A 108 1.32 16.04 -8.32
C ILE A 108 1.93 15.89 -6.92
N GLN A 109 2.86 16.79 -6.61
CA GLN A 109 3.40 16.88 -5.25
C GLN A 109 2.34 17.47 -4.30
N THR A 110 2.33 16.99 -3.07
CA THR A 110 1.44 17.45 -2.00
C THR A 110 2.16 17.30 -0.66
N GLU A 111 1.54 17.78 0.42
CA GLU A 111 1.94 17.47 1.80
C GLU A 111 0.65 17.34 2.62
N ALA A 112 0.22 16.10 2.84
CA ALA A 112 -1.04 15.83 3.54
C ALA A 112 -0.84 14.71 4.56
N ASN A 113 -1.29 14.96 5.78
CA ASN A 113 -1.30 13.95 6.83
C ASN A 113 -2.49 13.02 6.63
N TYR A 114 -2.23 11.71 6.69
CA TYR A 114 -3.24 10.68 6.63
C TYR A 114 -3.12 9.77 7.84
N THR A 115 -4.27 9.27 8.28
CA THR A 115 -4.36 8.22 9.30
C THR A 115 -4.85 6.94 8.62
N VAL A 116 -4.22 5.80 8.93
CA VAL A 116 -4.73 4.49 8.52
C VAL A 116 -6.19 4.34 8.94
N ASN A 117 -7.03 3.74 8.09
CA ASN A 117 -8.44 3.51 8.40
C ASN A 117 -8.60 2.80 9.77
N GLN A 118 -9.49 3.31 10.62
CA GLN A 118 -9.66 2.84 11.99
C GLN A 118 -9.88 1.32 12.10
N LYS A 119 -10.67 0.73 11.20
CA LYS A 119 -10.92 -0.72 11.20
C LYS A 119 -9.62 -1.49 11.01
N LEU A 120 -8.80 -1.08 10.05
CA LEU A 120 -7.51 -1.72 9.80
C LEU A 120 -6.55 -1.52 10.98
N VAL A 121 -6.55 -0.34 11.61
CA VAL A 121 -5.77 -0.11 12.83
C VAL A 121 -6.17 -1.10 13.93
N GLU A 122 -7.47 -1.29 14.17
CA GLU A 122 -7.97 -2.24 15.18
C GLU A 122 -7.57 -3.69 14.85
N GLU A 123 -7.64 -4.09 13.58
CA GLU A 123 -7.21 -5.42 13.12
C GLU A 123 -5.71 -5.63 13.32
N LEU A 124 -4.87 -4.65 12.99
CA LEU A 124 -3.42 -4.73 13.16
C LEU A 124 -3.02 -4.68 14.65
N LYS A 125 -3.70 -3.89 15.49
CA LYS A 125 -3.47 -3.90 16.94
C LYS A 125 -3.75 -5.26 17.55
N LYS A 126 -4.83 -5.92 17.11
CA LYS A 126 -5.13 -7.28 17.56
C LYS A 126 -4.10 -8.29 17.06
N LEU A 127 -3.67 -8.18 15.81
CA LEU A 127 -2.70 -9.09 15.19
C LEU A 127 -1.31 -8.99 15.85
N TYR A 128 -0.86 -7.77 16.17
CA TYR A 128 0.49 -7.50 16.68
C TYR A 128 0.54 -7.18 18.18
N GLU A 129 -0.57 -7.38 18.90
CA GLU A 129 -0.67 -7.17 20.36
C GLU A 129 -0.25 -5.76 20.83
N LEU A 130 -0.70 -4.72 20.11
CA LEU A 130 -0.37 -3.30 20.34
C LEU A 130 -1.28 -2.58 21.35
#